data_AF-A0A3A0UTB5-F1
#
_entry.id   AF-A0A3A0UTB5-F1
#
_cell.length_a   1.000
_cell.length_b   1.000
_cell.length_c   1.000
_cell.angle_alpha   90.00
_cell.angle_beta   90.00
_cell.angle_gamma   90.00
#
_symmetry.space_group_name_H-M   'P 1'
#
loop_
_entity.id
_entity.type
_entity.pdbx_description
1 polymer ?
#
loop_
_entity_poly.entity_id
_entity_poly.type
_entity_poly.pdbx_seq_one_letter_code
_entity_poly.pdbx_strand_id
1 'polypeptide(L)'
;FIVTTLISLGLKLVLFSDMDILKQSGDNLSLLQEHLLTALATYIGMWLILSLTLLISCLLKSPGVSIAVGIVFYFASSVISGILFAAIAQWEWLKWNPINMLNLSTQVLDNEVFKKMTKLELHELYIGNIVYIIIFLALVIFAFKKKNV
;
A
#
# COMPACT_ATOMS: atom_id res chain seq x y z
N PHE A 1 0.88 11.42 -7.80
CA PHE A 1 0.69 10.16 -8.56
C PHE A 1 0.78 10.39 -10.06
N ILE A 2 -0.21 11.00 -10.73
CA ILE A 2 -0.15 11.22 -12.19
C ILE A 2 1.08 12.05 -12.58
N VAL A 3 1.32 13.18 -11.92
CA VAL A 3 2.48 14.04 -12.17
C VAL A 3 3.81 13.31 -11.91
N THR A 4 3.90 12.54 -10.81
CA THR A 4 5.12 11.79 -10.46
C THR A 4 5.40 10.66 -11.46
N THR A 5 4.35 9.99 -11.96
CA THR A 5 4.48 8.97 -13.01
C THR A 5 4.92 9.60 -14.34
N LEU A 6 4.34 10.75 -14.72
CA LEU A 6 4.72 11.47 -15.94
C LEU A 6 6.16 11.99 -15.88
N ILE A 7 6.58 12.56 -14.75
CA ILE A 7 7.97 13.01 -14.54
C ILE A 7 8.93 11.82 -14.58
N SER A 8 8.60 10.71 -13.90
CA SER A 8 9.40 9.49 -13.91
C SER A 8 9.58 8.94 -15.33
N LEU A 9 8.50 8.88 -16.10
CA LEU A 9 8.52 8.41 -17.49
C LEU A 9 9.32 9.35 -18.40
N GLY A 10 9.16 10.67 -18.22
CA GLY A 10 9.90 11.70 -18.95
C GLY A 10 11.40 11.66 -18.66
N LEU A 11 11.80 11.54 -17.39
CA LEU A 11 13.19 11.39 -17.00
C LEU A 11 13.81 10.11 -17.59
N LYS A 12 13.06 9.01 -17.60
CA LYS A 12 13.54 7.75 -18.21
C LYS A 12 13.80 7.89 -19.71
N LEU A 13 12.92 8.57 -20.44
CA LEU A 13 13.09 8.83 -21.87
C LEU A 13 14.28 9.74 -22.19
N VAL A 14 14.53 10.76 -21.34
CA VAL A 14 15.62 11.73 -21.52
C VAL A 14 16.98 11.15 -21.12
N LEU A 15 17.06 10.41 -20.02
CA LEU A 15 18.32 9.89 -19.47
C LEU A 15 18.73 8.51 -20.02
N PHE A 16 17.78 7.72 -20.50
CA PHE A 16 18.00 6.34 -20.94
C PHE A 16 17.35 6.05 -22.29
N SER A 17 17.59 6.91 -23.30
CA SER A 17 16.98 6.76 -24.64
C SER A 17 17.34 5.45 -25.35
N ASP A 18 18.43 4.78 -24.94
CA ASP A 18 18.89 3.49 -25.48
C ASP A 18 18.20 2.27 -24.84
N MET A 19 17.38 2.45 -23.80
CA MET A 19 16.64 1.34 -23.18
C MET A 19 15.26 1.21 -23.82
N ASP A 20 15.01 0.09 -24.50
CA ASP A 20 13.67 -0.24 -25.00
C ASP A 20 12.70 -0.49 -23.82
N ILE A 21 11.95 0.55 -23.45
CA ILE A 21 11.00 0.56 -22.31
C ILE A 21 9.84 -0.43 -22.51
N LEU A 22 9.57 -0.77 -23.77
CA LEU A 22 8.52 -1.70 -24.20
C LEU A 22 9.03 -3.13 -24.43
N LYS A 23 10.36 -3.35 -24.45
CA LYS A 23 10.90 -4.67 -24.74
C LYS A 23 10.78 -5.55 -23.51
N GLN A 24 10.04 -6.62 -23.68
CA GLN A 24 9.91 -7.69 -22.71
C GLN A 24 11.24 -8.45 -22.68
N SER A 25 11.91 -8.46 -21.53
CA SER A 25 13.17 -9.19 -21.37
C SER A 25 12.85 -10.59 -20.83
N GLY A 26 12.65 -11.55 -21.75
CA GLY A 26 12.26 -12.92 -21.39
C GLY A 26 10.85 -13.05 -20.79
N ASP A 27 10.72 -13.81 -19.70
CA ASP A 27 9.46 -14.07 -18.98
C ASP A 27 9.02 -12.90 -18.05
N ASN A 28 9.85 -11.85 -17.92
CA ASN A 28 9.57 -10.73 -17.05
C ASN A 28 8.76 -9.64 -17.76
N LEU A 29 7.89 -8.96 -17.00
CA LEU A 29 7.09 -7.82 -17.45
C LEU A 29 7.97 -6.75 -18.10
N SER A 30 7.42 -5.98 -19.04
CA SER A 30 8.14 -4.83 -19.57
C SER A 30 8.41 -3.81 -18.45
N LEU A 31 9.49 -3.05 -18.56
CA LEU A 31 9.85 -2.05 -17.54
C LEU A 31 8.72 -1.04 -17.31
N LEU A 32 7.95 -0.69 -18.36
CA LEU A 32 6.76 0.14 -18.22
C LEU A 32 5.68 -0.56 -17.39
N GLN A 33 5.39 -1.82 -17.70
CA GLN A 33 4.36 -2.60 -17.01
C GLN A 33 4.69 -2.74 -15.52
N GLU A 34 5.94 -3.07 -15.18
CA GLU A 34 6.38 -3.18 -13.79
C GLU A 34 6.21 -1.86 -13.03
N HIS A 35 6.64 -0.74 -13.64
CA HIS A 35 6.45 0.58 -13.04
C HIS A 35 4.99 0.94 -12.84
N LEU A 36 4.14 0.68 -13.84
CA LEU A 36 2.71 0.99 -13.76
C LEU A 36 2.02 0.12 -12.70
N LEU A 37 2.36 -1.18 -12.65
CA LEU A 37 1.81 -2.11 -11.66
C LEU A 37 2.23 -1.71 -10.24
N THR A 38 3.51 -1.38 -10.03
CA THR A 38 4.03 -0.91 -8.74
C THR A 38 3.37 0.40 -8.32
N ALA A 39 3.16 1.31 -9.27
CA ALA A 39 2.47 2.56 -9.03
C ALA A 39 1.01 2.33 -8.60
N LEU A 40 0.28 1.45 -9.30
CA LEU A 40 -1.09 1.07 -8.93
C LEU A 40 -1.15 0.42 -7.55
N ALA A 41 -0.23 -0.50 -7.24
CA ALA A 41 -0.13 -1.13 -5.93
C ALA A 41 0.13 -0.11 -4.81
N THR A 42 1.01 0.86 -5.05
CA THR A 42 1.29 1.97 -4.11
C THR A 42 0.03 2.82 -3.91
N TYR A 43 -0.71 3.12 -4.97
CA TYR A 43 -1.94 3.89 -4.90
C TYR A 43 -3.01 3.20 -4.05
N ILE A 44 -3.17 1.88 -4.20
CA ILE A 44 -4.08 1.09 -3.36
C ILE A 44 -3.66 1.14 -1.88
N GLY A 45 -2.37 0.96 -1.58
CA GLY A 45 -1.85 1.07 -0.22
C GLY A 45 -2.10 2.45 0.41
N MET A 46 -1.97 3.52 -0.38
CA MET A 46 -2.31 4.88 0.08
C MET A 46 -3.80 5.02 0.42
N TRP A 47 -4.70 4.42 -0.35
CA TRP A 47 -6.13 4.39 -0.04
C TRP A 47 -6.44 3.67 1.28
N LEU A 48 -5.72 2.59 1.57
CA LEU A 48 -5.82 1.90 2.86
C LEU A 48 -5.42 2.83 4.01
N ILE A 49 -4.30 3.55 3.88
CA ILE A 49 -3.85 4.51 4.91
C ILE A 49 -4.83 5.68 5.06
N LEU A 50 -5.37 6.19 3.96
CA LEU A 50 -6.36 7.26 3.98
C LEU A 50 -7.65 6.84 4.68
N SER A 51 -8.22 5.68 4.34
CA SER A 51 -9.44 5.18 4.98
C SER A 51 -9.25 4.96 6.49
N LEU A 52 -8.09 4.45 6.91
CA LEU A 52 -7.73 4.34 8.32
C LEU A 52 -7.59 5.71 9.00
N THR A 53 -6.91 6.66 8.36
CA THR A 53 -6.72 8.01 8.89
C THR A 53 -8.06 8.74 9.05
N LEU A 54 -8.98 8.57 8.08
CA LEU A 54 -10.34 9.08 8.16
C LEU A 54 -11.11 8.47 9.33
N LEU A 55 -11.00 7.15 9.53
CA LEU A 55 -11.62 6.47 10.66
C LEU A 55 -11.11 7.03 11.99
N ILE A 56 -9.79 7.16 12.13
CA ILE A 56 -9.17 7.79 13.30
C ILE A 56 -9.67 9.22 13.48
N SER A 57 -9.81 9.98 12.39
CA SER A 57 -10.32 11.34 12.45
C SER A 57 -11.77 11.46 12.92
N CYS A 58 -12.58 10.42 12.74
CA CYS A 58 -13.93 10.39 13.28
C CYS A 58 -13.93 10.15 14.80
N LEU A 59 -12.96 9.38 15.28
CA LEU A 59 -12.78 9.05 16.70
C LEU A 59 -12.10 10.18 17.49
N LEU A 60 -11.19 10.91 16.85
CA LEU A 60 -10.48 12.03 17.46
C LEU A 60 -11.29 13.34 17.38
N LYS A 61 -11.14 14.19 18.40
CA LYS A 61 -11.86 15.47 18.49
C LYS A 61 -11.20 16.62 17.72
N SER A 62 -9.91 16.50 17.42
CA SER A 62 -9.11 17.57 16.79
C SER A 62 -8.62 17.14 15.40
N PRO A 63 -8.95 17.88 14.33
CA PRO A 63 -8.47 17.60 12.98
C PRO A 63 -6.93 17.57 12.88
N GLY A 64 -6.24 18.43 13.63
CA GLY A 64 -4.77 18.48 13.63
C GLY A 64 -4.13 17.21 14.17
N VAL A 65 -4.72 16.60 15.20
CA VAL A 65 -4.24 15.33 15.76
C VAL A 65 -4.44 14.19 14.77
N SER A 66 -5.58 14.17 14.06
CA SER A 66 -5.85 13.16 13.03
C SER A 66 -4.82 13.18 11.89
N ILE A 67 -4.46 14.38 11.41
CA ILE A 67 -3.45 14.56 10.37
C ILE A 67 -2.10 14.07 10.87
N ALA A 68 -1.69 14.48 12.08
CA ALA A 68 -0.43 14.06 12.67
C ALA A 68 -0.35 12.53 12.83
N VAL A 69 -1.42 11.89 13.31
CA VAL A 69 -1.48 10.42 13.44
C VAL A 69 -1.35 9.72 12.09
N GLY A 70 -2.02 10.21 11.04
CA GLY A 70 -1.90 9.64 9.69
C GLY A 70 -0.48 9.71 9.15
N ILE A 71 0.20 10.85 9.34
CA ILE A 71 1.60 11.03 8.91
C ILE A 71 2.53 10.09 9.70
N VAL A 72 2.42 10.09 11.03
CA VAL A 72 3.23 9.21 11.89
C VAL A 72 2.98 7.75 11.53
N PHE A 73 1.74 7.35 11.31
CA PHE A 73 1.39 5.99 10.91
C PHE A 73 2.01 5.60 9.57
N TYR A 74 1.97 6.49 8.56
CA TYR A 74 2.60 6.25 7.27
C TYR A 74 4.10 5.94 7.43
N PHE A 75 4.85 6.80 8.13
CA PHE A 75 6.28 6.56 8.34
C PHE A 75 6.55 5.35 9.22
N ALA A 76 5.82 5.21 10.32
CA ALA A 76 5.97 4.11 11.27
C ALA A 76 5.65 2.75 10.63
N SER A 77 4.75 2.70 9.64
CA SER A 77 4.37 1.45 8.96
C SER A 77 5.58 0.70 8.40
N SER A 78 6.58 1.42 7.87
CA SER A 78 7.81 0.81 7.34
C SER A 78 8.63 0.09 8.42
N VAL A 79 8.79 0.72 9.59
CA VAL A 79 9.50 0.16 10.75
C VAL A 79 8.71 -0.99 11.36
N ILE A 80 7.40 -0.81 11.50
CA ILE A 80 6.49 -1.82 12.06
C ILE A 80 6.44 -3.05 11.16
N SER A 81 6.55 -2.90 9.83
CA SER A 81 6.53 -4.01 8.87
C SER A 81 7.65 -5.03 9.14
N GLY A 82 8.87 -4.57 9.46
CA GLY A 82 9.98 -5.47 9.80
C GLY A 82 9.72 -6.30 11.06
N ILE A 83 9.15 -5.68 12.10
CA ILE A 83 8.75 -6.38 13.33
C ILE A 83 7.58 -7.34 13.05
N LEU A 84 6.63 -6.91 12.21
CA LEU A 84 5.47 -7.69 11.83
C LEU A 84 5.86 -8.97 11.09
N PHE A 85 6.84 -8.94 10.18
CA PHE A 85 7.33 -10.15 9.51
C PHE A 85 7.89 -11.18 10.50
N ALA A 86 8.66 -10.73 11.50
CA ALA A 86 9.14 -11.61 12.57
C ALA A 86 7.97 -12.19 13.39
N ALA A 87 6.93 -11.39 13.66
CA ALA A 87 5.74 -11.85 14.37
C ALA A 87 4.90 -12.84 13.54
N ILE A 88 4.75 -12.63 12.22
CA ILE A 88 4.06 -13.53 11.29
C ILE A 88 4.77 -14.89 11.20
N ALA A 89 6.10 -14.91 11.34
CA ALA A 89 6.85 -16.15 11.39
C ALA A 89 6.42 -17.04 12.57
N GLN A 90 6.10 -16.43 13.72
CA GLN A 90 5.65 -17.14 14.93
C GLN A 90 4.14 -17.38 14.97
N TRP A 91 3.35 -16.41 14.49
CA TRP A 91 1.89 -16.46 14.52
C TRP A 91 1.31 -16.17 13.14
N GLU A 92 1.05 -17.22 12.37
CA GLU A 92 0.68 -17.07 10.96
C GLU A 92 -0.61 -16.29 10.73
N TRP A 93 -1.55 -16.30 11.67
CA TRP A 93 -2.81 -15.56 11.55
C TRP A 93 -2.59 -14.03 11.46
N LEU A 94 -1.47 -13.51 12.00
CA LEU A 94 -1.10 -12.09 11.92
C LEU A 94 -0.84 -11.64 10.48
N LYS A 95 -0.66 -12.56 9.54
CA LYS A 95 -0.45 -12.22 8.11
C LYS A 95 -1.61 -11.42 7.53
N TRP A 96 -2.82 -11.59 8.06
CA TRP A 96 -3.99 -10.85 7.58
C TRP A 96 -4.06 -9.41 8.10
N ASN A 97 -3.10 -8.93 8.89
CA ASN A 97 -3.12 -7.57 9.44
C ASN A 97 -3.05 -6.48 8.34
N PRO A 98 -3.79 -5.35 8.46
CA PRO A 98 -3.75 -4.25 7.48
C PRO A 98 -2.36 -3.65 7.26
N ILE A 99 -1.44 -3.70 8.22
CA ILE A 99 -0.05 -3.28 8.05
C ILE A 99 0.69 -4.22 7.09
N ASN A 100 0.43 -5.53 7.16
CA ASN A 100 1.03 -6.48 6.21
C ASN A 100 0.54 -6.20 4.78
N MET A 101 -0.72 -5.75 4.65
CA MET A 101 -1.34 -5.38 3.37
C MET A 101 -0.68 -4.15 2.71
N LEU A 102 0.02 -3.31 3.48
CA LEU A 102 0.76 -2.16 2.91
C LEU A 102 1.98 -2.59 2.09
N ASN A 103 2.43 -3.83 2.23
CA ASN A 103 3.55 -4.39 1.46
C ASN A 103 3.16 -4.81 0.02
N LEU A 104 1.98 -4.44 -0.47
CA LEU A 104 1.54 -4.78 -1.84
C LEU A 104 2.51 -4.26 -2.91
N SER A 105 2.93 -3.00 -2.79
CA SER A 105 3.85 -2.38 -3.75
C SER A 105 5.23 -3.03 -3.73
N THR A 106 5.73 -3.42 -2.56
CA THR A 106 7.03 -4.07 -2.42
C THR A 106 6.98 -5.52 -2.91
N GLN A 107 5.87 -6.23 -2.71
CA GLN A 107 5.68 -7.59 -3.24
C GLN A 107 5.40 -7.65 -4.74
N VAL A 108 4.92 -6.54 -5.33
CA VAL A 108 4.88 -6.39 -6.80
C VAL A 108 6.29 -6.27 -7.37
N LEU A 109 7.18 -5.55 -6.69
CA LEU A 109 8.56 -5.33 -7.14
C LEU A 109 9.43 -6.59 -6.97
N ASP A 110 9.28 -7.29 -5.85
CA ASP A 110 9.98 -8.54 -5.58
C ASP A 110 9.03 -9.55 -4.94
N ASN A 111 8.40 -10.37 -5.79
CA ASN A 111 7.42 -11.33 -5.33
C ASN A 111 8.05 -12.48 -4.54
N GLU A 112 9.22 -12.96 -4.94
CA GLU A 112 9.83 -14.16 -4.37
C GLU A 112 10.25 -13.96 -2.92
N VAL A 113 10.83 -12.79 -2.61
CA VAL A 113 11.27 -12.45 -1.25
C VAL A 113 10.07 -12.08 -0.40
N PHE A 114 9.22 -11.16 -0.86
CA PHE A 114 8.14 -10.65 -0.03
C PHE A 114 7.03 -11.67 0.22
N LYS A 115 6.75 -12.60 -0.70
CA LYS A 115 5.80 -13.69 -0.46
C LYS A 115 6.18 -14.54 0.75
N LYS A 116 7.48 -14.77 0.97
CA LYS A 116 7.98 -15.51 2.13
C LYS A 116 7.85 -14.71 3.43
N MET A 117 7.98 -13.39 3.35
CA MET A 117 7.87 -12.48 4.51
C MET A 117 6.42 -12.22 4.89
N THR A 118 5.58 -11.89 3.92
CA THR A 118 4.15 -11.59 4.12
C THR A 118 3.32 -12.85 4.37
N LYS A 119 3.82 -14.03 3.95
CA LYS A 119 3.10 -15.32 3.93
C LYS A 119 1.76 -15.28 3.17
N LEU A 120 1.64 -14.35 2.24
CA LEU A 120 0.47 -14.14 1.41
C LEU A 120 0.84 -14.12 -0.06
N GLU A 121 -0.03 -14.67 -0.88
CA GLU A 121 0.02 -14.51 -2.32
C GLU A 121 -0.30 -13.06 -2.72
N LEU A 122 0.21 -12.61 -3.87
CA LEU A 122 0.00 -11.25 -4.33
C LEU A 122 -1.49 -10.90 -4.48
N HIS A 123 -2.29 -11.86 -4.96
CA HIS A 123 -3.74 -11.67 -5.10
C HIS A 123 -4.45 -11.60 -3.75
N GLU A 124 -4.02 -12.39 -2.75
CA GLU A 124 -4.57 -12.31 -1.39
C GLU A 124 -4.29 -10.95 -0.77
N LEU A 125 -3.10 -10.40 -1.01
CA LEU A 125 -2.67 -9.10 -0.51
C LEU A 125 -3.42 -7.96 -1.20
N TYR A 126 -3.67 -8.08 -2.51
CA TYR A 126 -4.55 -7.16 -3.26
C TYR A 126 -5.99 -7.18 -2.72
N ILE A 127 -6.61 -8.37 -2.63
CA ILE A 127 -7.98 -8.53 -2.14
C ILE A 127 -8.09 -8.03 -0.69
N GLY A 128 -7.11 -8.36 0.15
CA GLY A 128 -7.02 -7.90 1.53
C GLY A 128 -7.04 -6.38 1.65
N ASN A 129 -6.28 -5.66 0.82
CA ASN A 129 -6.34 -4.19 0.77
C ASN A 129 -7.76 -3.68 0.48
N ILE A 130 -8.42 -4.22 -0.55
CA ILE A 130 -9.77 -3.80 -0.94
C ILE A 130 -10.77 -4.06 0.18
N VAL A 131 -10.71 -5.24 0.79
CA VAL A 131 -11.57 -5.62 1.92
C VAL A 131 -11.38 -4.66 3.10
N TYR A 132 -10.13 -4.38 3.50
CA TYR A 132 -9.88 -3.46 4.60
C TYR A 132 -10.30 -2.02 4.31
N ILE A 133 -10.11 -1.53 3.09
CA ILE A 133 -10.60 -0.21 2.68
C ILE A 133 -12.11 -0.13 2.87
N ILE A 134 -12.85 -1.14 2.39
CA ILE A 134 -14.31 -1.19 2.53
C ILE A 134 -14.71 -1.23 4.01
N ILE A 135 -14.05 -2.05 4.83
CA ILE A 135 -14.31 -2.15 6.27
C ILE A 135 -14.08 -0.79 6.95
N PHE A 136 -12.94 -0.14 6.72
CA PHE A 136 -12.63 1.14 7.35
C PHE A 136 -13.60 2.24 6.92
N LEU A 137 -14.00 2.29 5.64
CA LEU A 137 -15.00 3.25 5.17
C LEU A 137 -16.39 2.97 5.75
N ALA A 138 -16.80 1.70 5.90
CA ALA A 138 -18.04 1.35 6.56
C ALA A 138 -18.04 1.78 8.04
N LEU A 139 -16.92 1.59 8.74
CA LEU A 139 -16.73 2.06 10.11
C LEU A 139 -16.73 3.58 10.21
N VAL A 140 -16.17 4.30 9.23
CA VAL A 140 -16.27 5.77 9.14
C VAL A 140 -17.73 6.20 9.07
N ILE A 141 -18.52 5.62 8.17
CA ILE A 141 -19.96 5.94 8.04
C ILE A 141 -20.69 5.68 9.35
N PHE A 142 -20.41 4.55 10.00
CA PHE A 142 -21.00 4.21 11.30
C PHE A 142 -20.62 5.22 12.39
N ALA A 143 -19.34 5.58 12.50
CA ALA A 143 -18.85 6.56 13.47
C ALA A 143 -19.45 7.95 13.26
N PHE A 144 -19.59 8.39 11.99
CA PHE A 144 -20.26 9.64 11.64
C PHE A 144 -21.73 9.65 12.06
N LYS A 145 -22.47 8.57 11.77
CA LYS A 145 -23.89 8.46 12.17
C LYS A 145 -24.05 8.57 13.67
N LYS A 146 -23.21 7.90 14.47
CA LYS A 146 -23.27 7.97 15.93
C LYS A 146 -22.96 9.36 16.49
N LYS A 147 -22.16 10.16 15.80
CA LYS A 147 -21.79 11.52 16.25
C LYS A 147 -22.85 12.58 15.90
N ASN A 148 -23.69 12.30 14.90
CA ASN A 148 -24.75 13.20 14.42
C ASN A 148 -26.14 12.90 15.04
N VAL A 149 -26.24 11.90 15.93
CA VAL A 149 -27.43 11.61 16.76
C VAL A 149 -27.12 12.00 18.19
#